data_AF-A0AAV7K4C6-F1
#
_entry.id   AF-A0AAV7K4C6-F1
#
_cell.length_a   1.000
_cell.length_b   1.000
_cell.length_c   1.000
_cell.angle_alpha   90.00
_cell.angle_beta   90.00
_cell.angle_gamma   90.00
#
_symmetry.space_group_name_H-M   'P 1'
#
loop_
_entity.id
_entity.type
_entity.pdbx_description
1 polymer ?
#
loop_
_entity_poly.entity_id
_entity_poly.type
_entity_poly.pdbx_seq_one_letter_code
_entity_poly.pdbx_strand_id
1 'polypeptide(L)'
;MGLQQGFTKYCCFLCLWDSRVTGEHYKKCDWPKRTYEVGKTNLQHSPLVHPNKVFLSPLHIKLGLMKTFVKTMGKTNSAGFLHLVGKFPKLSEAKLKEGVFVRPQIRQVFRDADFEKTLSELEMSAWNSFKWVCENFLGNKKSSNYREGVETLLNAYEKMGCRMSLKLHFLHSHLDFSLRTLVL
;
A
#
# COMPACT_ATOMS: atom_id res chain seq x y z
N MET A 1 -0.77 -9.77 -17.12
CA MET A 1 -1.13 -10.96 -16.32
C MET A 1 -2.44 -11.61 -16.72
N GLY A 2 -3.27 -11.00 -17.57
CA GLY A 2 -4.51 -11.63 -18.03
C GLY A 2 -5.60 -11.75 -16.96
N LEU A 3 -5.44 -11.06 -15.83
CA LEU A 3 -6.44 -11.01 -14.77
C LEU A 3 -7.58 -10.05 -15.14
N GLN A 4 -8.80 -10.40 -14.72
CA GLN A 4 -9.96 -9.53 -14.77
C GLN A 4 -9.68 -8.23 -14.02
N GLN A 5 -10.02 -7.11 -14.66
CA GLN A 5 -9.89 -5.78 -14.08
C GLN A 5 -11.00 -5.49 -13.06
N GLY A 6 -10.79 -4.48 -12.21
CA GLY A 6 -11.74 -4.06 -11.19
C GLY A 6 -11.52 -4.72 -9.83
N PHE A 7 -12.51 -4.60 -8.94
CA PHE A 7 -12.44 -5.11 -7.56
C PHE A 7 -12.83 -6.59 -7.51
N THR A 8 -11.88 -7.46 -7.88
CA THR A 8 -12.08 -8.91 -7.94
C THR A 8 -11.62 -9.60 -6.66
N LYS A 9 -12.20 -10.78 -6.39
CA LYS A 9 -11.91 -11.59 -5.19
C LYS A 9 -10.44 -11.97 -5.11
N TYR A 10 -9.87 -12.48 -6.21
CA TYR A 10 -8.49 -12.94 -6.31
C TYR A 10 -7.72 -12.01 -7.24
N CYS A 11 -7.32 -10.84 -6.72
CA CYS A 11 -6.64 -9.81 -7.49
C CYS A 11 -5.09 -9.90 -7.45
N CYS A 12 -4.53 -10.68 -6.52
CA CYS A 12 -3.10 -10.96 -6.51
C CYS A 12 -2.73 -11.94 -7.64
N PHE A 13 -1.68 -11.63 -8.39
CA PHE A 13 -1.21 -12.54 -9.45
C PHE A 13 -0.35 -13.69 -8.91
N LEU A 14 0.21 -13.61 -7.70
CA LEU A 14 1.06 -14.69 -7.14
C LEU A 14 0.25 -15.75 -6.37
N CYS A 15 -0.83 -15.34 -5.72
CA CYS A 15 -1.62 -16.22 -4.86
C CYS A 15 -3.12 -15.94 -4.97
N LEU A 16 -3.92 -16.79 -4.33
CA LEU A 16 -5.37 -16.68 -4.20
C LEU A 16 -5.75 -15.87 -2.95
N TRP A 17 -5.11 -14.71 -2.76
CA TRP A 17 -5.49 -13.74 -1.73
C TRP A 17 -6.93 -13.29 -1.94
N ASP A 18 -7.78 -13.54 -0.94
CA ASP A 18 -9.19 -13.16 -0.97
C ASP A 18 -9.37 -11.73 -0.46
N SER A 19 -9.54 -10.80 -1.39
CA SER A 19 -9.70 -9.36 -1.11
C SER A 19 -10.96 -9.03 -0.30
N ARG A 20 -11.89 -9.99 -0.14
CA ARG A 20 -13.17 -9.80 0.55
C ARG A 20 -13.11 -10.19 2.03
N VAL A 21 -12.13 -10.99 2.45
CA VAL A 21 -12.03 -11.49 3.84
C VAL A 21 -11.15 -10.56 4.68
N THR A 22 -11.61 -9.32 4.89
CA THR A 22 -10.79 -8.25 5.49
C THR A 22 -10.30 -8.53 6.91
N GLY A 23 -11.01 -9.38 7.67
CA GLY A 23 -10.63 -9.75 9.04
C GLY A 23 -9.41 -10.67 9.15
N GLU A 24 -8.99 -11.31 8.05
CA GLU A 24 -7.82 -12.19 8.01
C GLU A 24 -6.57 -11.52 7.43
N HIS A 25 -6.71 -10.35 6.80
CA HIS A 25 -5.67 -9.79 5.93
C HIS A 25 -4.33 -9.54 6.64
N TYR A 26 -4.34 -9.09 7.89
CA TYR A 26 -3.12 -8.89 8.70
C TYR A 26 -2.71 -10.13 9.49
N LYS A 27 -3.60 -11.12 9.64
CA LYS A 27 -3.34 -12.34 10.43
C LYS A 27 -2.74 -13.47 9.58
N LYS A 28 -3.06 -13.49 8.29
CA LYS A 28 -2.69 -14.56 7.36
C LYS A 28 -1.82 -14.02 6.23
N CYS A 29 -0.57 -14.44 6.23
CA CYS A 29 0.39 -14.14 5.16
C CYS A 29 0.44 -15.24 4.09
N ASP A 30 0.11 -16.49 4.43
CA ASP A 30 0.17 -17.63 3.51
C ASP A 30 -1.16 -17.90 2.81
N TRP A 31 -1.17 -17.68 1.50
CA TRP A 31 -2.33 -17.90 0.63
C TRP A 31 -2.01 -18.95 -0.43
N PRO A 32 -3.00 -19.76 -0.86
CA PRO A 32 -2.76 -20.77 -1.89
C PRO A 32 -2.15 -20.15 -3.15
N LYS A 33 -1.15 -20.81 -3.72
CA LYS A 33 -0.50 -20.33 -4.94
C LYS A 33 -1.50 -20.30 -6.09
N ARG A 34 -1.36 -19.31 -6.97
CA ARG A 34 -2.22 -19.19 -8.15
C ARG A 34 -1.82 -20.22 -9.22
N THR A 35 -2.81 -20.88 -9.80
CA THR A 35 -2.67 -21.59 -11.08
C THR A 35 -3.12 -20.68 -12.23
N TYR A 36 -2.51 -20.84 -13.40
CA TYR A 36 -2.74 -19.99 -14.58
C TYR A 36 -3.69 -20.64 -15.60
N GLU A 37 -4.81 -21.17 -15.10
CA GLU A 37 -5.87 -21.75 -15.93
C GLU A 37 -6.87 -20.67 -16.32
N VAL A 38 -7.00 -20.42 -17.63
CA VAL A 38 -7.94 -19.41 -18.16
C VAL A 38 -9.37 -19.80 -17.83
N GLY A 39 -10.19 -18.82 -17.44
CA GLY A 39 -11.57 -19.01 -17.00
C GLY A 39 -11.73 -19.31 -15.51
N LYS A 40 -10.63 -19.58 -14.77
CA LYS A 40 -10.66 -19.83 -13.32
C LYS A 40 -10.08 -18.67 -12.53
N THR A 41 -10.57 -18.46 -11.31
CA THR A 41 -10.00 -17.53 -10.31
C THR A 41 -9.69 -16.11 -10.84
N ASN A 42 -10.57 -15.59 -11.70
CA ASN A 42 -10.47 -14.27 -12.35
C ASN A 42 -9.36 -14.13 -13.41
N LEU A 43 -8.82 -15.23 -13.95
CA LEU A 43 -7.91 -15.19 -15.10
C LEU A 43 -8.71 -15.23 -16.42
N GLN A 44 -8.74 -14.13 -17.15
CA GLN A 44 -9.45 -13.99 -18.44
C GLN A 44 -8.59 -14.39 -19.64
N HIS A 45 -7.29 -14.17 -19.56
CA HIS A 45 -6.36 -14.43 -20.65
C HIS A 45 -5.07 -15.04 -20.13
N SER A 46 -4.35 -15.75 -21.01
CA SER A 46 -3.01 -16.23 -20.69
C SER A 46 -2.08 -15.06 -20.35
N PRO A 47 -1.20 -15.17 -19.34
CA PRO A 47 -0.24 -14.13 -19.03
C PRO A 47 0.74 -13.91 -20.19
N LEU A 48 0.82 -12.67 -20.69
CA LEU A 48 1.83 -12.27 -21.67
C LEU A 48 3.26 -12.23 -21.11
N VAL A 49 3.38 -12.10 -19.79
CA VAL A 49 4.65 -12.01 -19.07
C VAL A 49 4.64 -13.05 -17.97
N HIS A 50 5.76 -13.77 -17.84
CA HIS A 50 5.93 -14.73 -16.76
C HIS A 50 5.82 -14.02 -15.39
N PRO A 51 5.12 -14.57 -14.38
CA PRO A 51 4.89 -13.90 -13.09
C PRO A 51 6.17 -13.44 -12.40
N ASN A 52 7.23 -14.27 -12.46
CA ASN A 52 8.54 -13.95 -11.89
C ASN A 52 9.30 -12.82 -12.60
N LYS A 53 8.82 -12.37 -13.77
CA LYS A 53 9.38 -11.27 -14.56
C LYS A 53 8.57 -9.98 -14.42
N VAL A 54 7.52 -9.96 -13.60
CA VAL A 54 6.71 -8.76 -13.34
C VAL A 54 7.49 -7.81 -12.43
N PHE A 55 7.65 -6.55 -12.85
CA PHE A 55 8.31 -5.52 -12.07
C PHE A 55 7.30 -4.75 -11.20
N LEU A 56 7.52 -4.71 -9.88
CA LEU A 56 6.75 -3.88 -8.94
C LEU A 56 7.52 -2.60 -8.64
N SER A 57 7.21 -1.53 -9.39
CA SER A 57 7.86 -0.24 -9.17
C SER A 57 7.70 0.25 -7.71
N PRO A 58 8.78 0.69 -7.05
CA PRO A 58 8.72 1.28 -5.70
C PRO A 58 7.72 2.44 -5.62
N LEU A 59 7.58 3.20 -6.72
CA LEU A 59 6.64 4.30 -6.82
C LEU A 59 5.19 3.84 -6.62
N HIS A 60 4.79 2.74 -7.26
CA HIS A 60 3.42 2.22 -7.14
C HIS A 60 3.12 1.68 -5.74
N ILE A 61 4.12 1.17 -5.04
CA ILE A 61 3.98 0.76 -3.63
C ILE A 61 3.81 2.02 -2.77
N LYS A 62 4.69 3.01 -2.91
CA LYS A 62 4.63 4.27 -2.17
C LYS A 62 3.29 5.01 -2.35
N LEU A 63 2.80 5.08 -3.58
CA LEU A 63 1.47 5.65 -3.88
C LEU A 63 0.36 4.85 -3.20
N GLY A 64 0.45 3.51 -3.22
CA GLY A 64 -0.53 2.64 -2.56
C GLY A 64 -0.56 2.79 -1.04
N LEU A 65 0.61 2.94 -0.40
CA LEU A 65 0.73 3.17 1.03
C LEU A 65 0.13 4.52 1.43
N MET A 66 0.52 5.61 0.75
CA MET A 66 -0.04 6.93 0.98
C MET A 66 -1.56 6.94 0.81
N LYS A 67 -2.06 6.28 -0.25
CA LYS A 67 -3.49 6.14 -0.48
C LYS A 67 -4.15 5.48 0.73
N THR A 68 -3.70 4.30 1.15
CA THR A 68 -4.30 3.59 2.28
C THR A 68 -4.29 4.42 3.57
N PHE A 69 -3.20 5.13 3.85
CA PHE A 69 -3.07 6.00 5.02
C PHE A 69 -4.13 7.12 5.00
N VAL A 70 -4.16 7.95 3.95
CA VAL A 70 -5.09 9.09 3.88
C VAL A 70 -6.55 8.65 3.77
N LYS A 71 -6.84 7.54 3.05
CA LYS A 71 -8.19 6.98 3.00
C LYS A 71 -8.72 6.65 4.39
N THR A 72 -7.87 6.20 5.30
CA THR A 72 -8.28 5.86 6.67
C THR A 72 -8.57 7.11 7.48
N MET A 73 -7.71 8.12 7.41
CA MET A 73 -7.91 9.43 8.04
C MET A 73 -9.21 10.11 7.55
N GLY A 74 -9.48 10.02 6.25
CA GLY A 74 -10.68 10.62 5.63
C GLY A 74 -12.01 9.95 6.01
N LYS A 75 -12.01 8.76 6.63
CA LYS A 75 -13.24 8.14 7.13
C LYS A 75 -13.81 8.87 8.34
N THR A 76 -12.93 9.39 9.19
CA THR A 76 -13.29 10.09 10.43
C THR A 76 -13.11 11.60 10.33
N ASN A 77 -12.66 12.10 9.18
CA ASN A 77 -12.23 13.49 8.98
C ASN A 77 -11.27 13.94 10.11
N SER A 78 -10.23 13.14 10.38
CA SER A 78 -9.26 13.45 11.44
C SER A 78 -8.59 14.81 11.22
N ALA A 79 -8.00 15.38 12.28
CA ALA A 79 -7.31 16.67 12.21
C ALA A 79 -6.23 16.67 11.12
N GLY A 80 -5.45 15.60 11.00
CA GLY A 80 -4.49 15.44 9.90
C GLY A 80 -5.13 15.39 8.52
N PHE A 81 -6.32 14.79 8.37
CA PHE A 81 -7.02 14.81 7.09
C PHE A 81 -7.47 16.24 6.72
N LEU A 82 -8.05 16.97 7.67
CA LEU A 82 -8.48 18.35 7.48
C LEU A 82 -7.31 19.28 7.15
N HIS A 83 -6.13 19.04 7.75
CA HIS A 83 -4.89 19.73 7.37
C HIS A 83 -4.55 19.52 5.90
N LEU A 84 -4.65 18.27 5.40
CA LEU A 84 -4.40 17.97 3.98
C LEU A 84 -5.42 18.65 3.05
N VAL A 85 -6.69 18.76 3.47
CA VAL A 85 -7.72 19.49 2.73
C VAL A 85 -7.34 20.97 2.60
N GLY A 86 -6.93 21.61 3.70
CA GLY A 86 -6.46 23.00 3.69
C GLY A 86 -5.18 23.21 2.88
N LYS A 87 -4.24 22.24 2.95
CA LYS A 87 -2.95 22.30 2.24
C LYS A 87 -3.10 22.19 0.72
N PHE A 88 -4.08 21.42 0.24
CA PHE A 88 -4.29 21.17 -1.18
C PHE A 88 -5.66 21.69 -1.65
N PRO A 89 -5.90 23.01 -1.65
CA PRO A 89 -7.22 23.57 -1.99
C PRO A 89 -7.63 23.32 -3.44
N LYS A 90 -6.67 23.00 -4.32
CA LYS A 90 -6.92 22.61 -5.72
C LYS A 90 -7.36 21.15 -5.87
N LEU A 91 -7.26 20.33 -4.82
CA LEU A 91 -7.81 18.98 -4.79
C LEU A 91 -9.16 19.00 -4.10
N SER A 92 -10.17 18.42 -4.75
CA SER A 92 -11.46 18.16 -4.10
C SER A 92 -11.28 17.22 -2.91
N GLU A 93 -12.05 17.41 -1.84
CA GLU A 93 -12.09 16.51 -0.69
C GLU A 93 -12.34 15.05 -1.10
N ALA A 94 -13.20 14.80 -2.10
CA ALA A 94 -13.46 13.45 -2.61
C ALA A 94 -12.19 12.75 -3.15
N LYS A 95 -11.32 13.47 -3.86
CA LYS A 95 -10.01 12.95 -4.31
C LYS A 95 -9.09 12.62 -3.13
N LEU A 96 -9.10 13.47 -2.10
CA LEU A 96 -8.33 13.25 -0.88
C LEU A 96 -8.85 12.05 -0.09
N LYS A 97 -10.17 11.90 0.08
CA LYS A 97 -10.81 10.72 0.70
C LYS A 97 -10.51 9.42 -0.03
N GLU A 98 -10.31 9.50 -1.35
CA GLU A 98 -9.84 8.37 -2.16
C GLU A 98 -8.32 8.18 -2.17
N GLY A 99 -7.58 9.03 -1.43
CA GLY A 99 -6.12 8.98 -1.32
C GLY A 99 -5.42 9.19 -2.65
N VAL A 100 -6.00 10.02 -3.53
CA VAL A 100 -5.45 10.31 -4.86
C VAL A 100 -4.36 11.37 -4.72
N PHE A 101 -3.12 10.90 -4.66
CA PHE A 101 -1.92 11.74 -4.60
C PHE A 101 -0.99 11.47 -5.77
N VAL A 102 -0.30 12.52 -6.21
CA VAL A 102 0.86 12.41 -7.10
C VAL A 102 2.16 12.56 -6.32
N ARG A 103 3.26 12.09 -6.90
CA ARG A 103 4.60 12.09 -6.25
C ARG A 103 5.01 13.47 -5.69
N PRO A 104 4.81 14.61 -6.39
CA PRO A 104 5.11 15.93 -5.84
C PRO A 104 4.34 16.25 -4.56
N GLN A 105 3.05 15.91 -4.48
CA GLN A 105 2.22 16.19 -3.30
C GLN A 105 2.69 15.37 -2.11
N ILE A 106 3.01 14.09 -2.29
CA ILE A 106 3.58 13.26 -1.22
C ILE A 106 4.87 13.86 -0.68
N ARG A 107 5.76 14.35 -1.56
CA ARG A 107 7.00 15.02 -1.13
C ARG A 107 6.73 16.30 -0.32
N GLN A 108 5.68 17.04 -0.64
CA GLN A 108 5.28 18.21 0.14
C GLN A 108 4.78 17.82 1.53
N VAL A 109 3.97 16.77 1.63
CA VAL A 109 3.49 16.27 2.94
C VAL A 109 4.65 15.72 3.78
N PHE A 110 5.62 15.03 3.17
CA PHE A 110 6.82 14.53 3.88
C PHE A 110 7.68 15.63 4.50
N ARG A 111 7.57 16.89 4.02
CA ARG A 111 8.32 18.04 4.52
C ARG A 111 7.50 18.96 5.42
N ASP A 112 6.24 18.60 5.66
CA ASP A 112 5.31 19.43 6.39
C ASP A 112 5.31 19.07 7.87
N ALA A 113 6.11 19.79 8.66
CA ALA A 113 6.15 19.58 10.10
C ALA A 113 4.81 19.96 10.78
N ASP A 114 4.02 20.86 10.20
CA ASP A 114 2.73 21.24 10.77
C ASP A 114 1.69 20.14 10.54
N PHE A 115 1.76 19.43 9.42
CA PHE A 115 0.97 18.21 9.22
C PHE A 115 1.23 17.19 10.34
N GLU A 116 2.49 16.95 10.69
CA GLU A 116 2.84 15.99 11.75
C GLU A 116 2.23 16.38 13.10
N LYS A 117 2.20 17.67 13.45
CA LYS A 117 1.58 18.16 14.68
C LYS A 117 0.06 17.93 14.74
N THR A 118 -0.59 17.71 13.60
CA THR A 118 -2.03 17.45 13.53
C THR A 118 -2.41 15.97 13.64
N LEU A 119 -1.43 15.06 13.63
CA LEU A 119 -1.67 13.62 13.69
C LEU A 119 -1.96 13.17 15.12
N SER A 120 -2.98 12.33 15.27
CA SER A 120 -3.16 11.53 16.49
C SER A 120 -1.98 10.57 16.71
N GLU A 121 -1.87 9.98 17.90
CA GLU A 121 -0.79 9.05 18.22
C GLU A 121 -0.71 7.85 17.25
N LEU A 122 -1.86 7.25 16.92
CA LEU A 122 -1.93 6.13 15.98
C LEU A 122 -1.55 6.56 14.55
N GLU A 123 -2.01 7.74 14.12
CA GLU A 123 -1.65 8.30 12.81
C GLU A 123 -0.17 8.63 12.72
N MET A 124 0.41 9.21 13.78
CA MET A 124 1.83 9.53 13.86
C MET A 124 2.69 8.26 13.80
N SER A 125 2.30 7.21 14.54
CA SER A 125 2.99 5.91 14.51
C SER A 125 3.00 5.30 13.09
N ALA A 126 1.84 5.29 12.43
CA ALA A 126 1.70 4.83 11.06
C ALA A 126 2.49 5.71 10.06
N TRP A 127 2.46 7.03 10.25
CA TRP A 127 3.19 8.00 9.42
C TRP A 127 4.71 7.81 9.51
N ASN A 128 5.25 7.68 10.72
CA ASN A 128 6.68 7.47 10.95
C ASN A 128 7.15 6.14 10.35
N SER A 129 6.38 5.07 10.53
CA SER A 129 6.66 3.77 9.90
C SER A 129 6.62 3.85 8.38
N PHE A 130 5.69 4.63 7.82
CA PHE A 130 5.59 4.86 6.38
C PHE A 130 6.78 5.66 5.82
N LYS A 131 7.21 6.74 6.49
CA LYS A 131 8.42 7.48 6.14
C LYS A 131 9.64 6.56 6.17
N TRP A 132 9.78 5.77 7.23
CA TRP A 132 10.88 4.83 7.39
C TRP A 132 10.95 3.83 6.24
N VAL A 133 9.84 3.18 5.88
CA VAL A 133 9.79 2.22 4.75
C VAL A 133 10.08 2.92 3.42
N CYS A 134 9.64 4.16 3.24
CA CYS A 134 9.96 4.94 2.04
C CYS A 134 11.46 5.20 1.88
N GLU A 135 12.17 5.44 2.97
CA GLU A 135 13.58 5.81 2.98
C GLU A 135 14.51 4.59 2.97
N ASN A 136 14.14 3.55 3.73
CA ASN A 136 15.00 2.41 4.03
C ASN A 136 14.65 1.15 3.24
N PHE A 137 13.55 1.13 2.49
CA PHE A 137 13.17 -0.03 1.67
C PHE A 137 12.79 0.34 0.24
N LEU A 138 11.98 1.40 0.05
CA LEU A 138 11.55 1.88 -1.27
C LEU A 138 12.47 2.97 -1.84
N GLY A 139 13.50 3.39 -1.08
CA GLY A 139 14.51 4.36 -1.49
C GLY A 139 15.65 3.73 -2.30
N ASN A 140 16.68 4.52 -2.61
CA ASN A 140 17.83 4.07 -3.41
C ASN A 140 18.77 3.10 -2.67
N LYS A 141 18.61 2.97 -1.36
CA LYS A 141 19.37 2.03 -0.54
C LYS A 141 18.39 1.27 0.32
N LYS A 142 18.59 -0.05 0.42
CA LYS A 142 17.81 -0.91 1.30
C LYS A 142 18.61 -1.12 2.58
N SER A 143 18.00 -0.82 3.73
CA SER A 143 18.59 -1.14 5.03
C SER A 143 18.61 -2.65 5.24
N SER A 144 19.53 -3.17 6.05
CA SER A 144 19.57 -4.61 6.38
C SER A 144 18.34 -5.06 7.17
N ASN A 145 17.76 -4.18 7.99
CA ASN A 145 16.58 -4.43 8.83
C ASN A 145 15.23 -4.06 8.15
N TYR A 146 15.16 -4.14 6.82
CA TYR A 146 13.95 -3.75 6.08
C TYR A 146 12.73 -4.61 6.44
N ARG A 147 12.94 -5.88 6.85
CA ARG A 147 11.84 -6.80 7.21
C ARG A 147 11.12 -6.30 8.46
N GLU A 148 11.88 -5.96 9.48
CA GLU A 148 11.38 -5.43 10.75
C GLU A 148 10.66 -4.10 10.55
N GLY A 149 11.18 -3.23 9.68
CA GLY A 149 10.52 -1.98 9.36
C GLY A 149 9.22 -2.14 8.56
N VAL A 150 9.16 -3.12 7.66
CA VAL A 150 7.90 -3.47 6.96
C VAL A 150 6.89 -4.07 7.93
N GLU A 151 7.30 -4.93 8.86
CA GLU A 151 6.44 -5.47 9.90
C GLU A 151 5.90 -4.37 10.82
N THR A 152 6.77 -3.44 11.23
CA THR A 152 6.39 -2.25 12.02
C THR A 152 5.34 -1.42 11.28
N LEU A 153 5.51 -1.20 9.97
CA LEU A 153 4.52 -0.53 9.14
C LEU A 153 3.18 -1.27 9.12
N LEU A 154 3.19 -2.60 8.91
CA LEU A 154 1.97 -3.41 8.85
C LEU A 154 1.20 -3.34 10.17
N ASN A 155 1.90 -3.48 11.31
CA ASN A 155 1.32 -3.39 12.64
C ASN A 155 0.74 -1.99 12.92
N ALA A 156 1.45 -0.93 12.55
CA ALA A 156 0.96 0.44 12.73
C ALA A 156 -0.27 0.72 11.85
N TYR A 157 -0.28 0.22 10.61
CA TYR A 157 -1.42 0.37 9.70
C TYR A 157 -2.64 -0.43 10.19
N GLU A 158 -2.45 -1.66 10.68
CA GLU A 158 -3.52 -2.45 11.29
C GLU A 158 -4.14 -1.72 12.48
N LYS A 159 -3.31 -1.25 13.43
CA LYS A 159 -3.76 -0.51 14.62
C LYS A 159 -4.52 0.77 14.27
N MET A 160 -4.08 1.48 13.22
CA MET A 160 -4.77 2.66 12.70
C MET A 160 -6.11 2.31 12.00
N GLY A 161 -6.40 1.04 11.73
CA GLY A 161 -7.60 0.60 11.03
C GLY A 161 -7.51 0.71 9.51
N CYS A 162 -6.29 0.72 8.97
CA CYS A 162 -6.06 0.70 7.54
C CYS A 162 -6.52 -0.63 6.93
N ARG A 163 -7.34 -0.58 5.88
CA ARG A 163 -7.66 -1.79 5.11
C ARG A 163 -6.46 -2.19 4.26
N MET A 164 -6.11 -3.48 4.24
CA MET A 164 -5.01 -3.98 3.42
C MET A 164 -5.32 -3.79 1.93
N SER A 165 -4.52 -2.97 1.27
CA SER A 165 -4.56 -2.83 -0.18
C SER A 165 -3.72 -3.94 -0.82
N LEU A 166 -3.89 -4.16 -2.13
CA LEU A 166 -3.05 -5.10 -2.86
C LEU A 166 -1.55 -4.78 -2.71
N LYS A 167 -1.18 -3.50 -2.61
CA LYS A 167 0.21 -3.07 -2.40
C LYS A 167 0.73 -3.44 -1.00
N LEU A 168 -0.09 -3.28 0.04
CA LEU A 168 0.24 -3.76 1.39
C LEU A 168 0.32 -5.28 1.44
N HIS A 169 -0.58 -5.98 0.75
CA HIS A 169 -0.53 -7.44 0.64
C HIS A 169 0.79 -7.93 0.03
N PHE A 170 1.32 -7.25 -1.01
CA PHE A 170 2.65 -7.59 -1.53
C PHE A 170 3.76 -7.43 -0.49
N LEU A 171 3.69 -6.43 0.39
CA LEU A 171 4.66 -6.27 1.47
C LEU A 171 4.49 -7.32 2.56
N HIS A 172 3.26 -7.75 2.84
CA HIS A 172 2.96 -8.75 3.87
C HIS A 172 3.27 -10.19 3.43
N SER A 173 2.72 -10.62 2.30
CA SER A 173 2.77 -12.02 1.85
C SER A 173 3.89 -12.32 0.84
N HIS A 174 4.44 -11.29 0.21
CA HIS A 174 5.34 -11.43 -0.94
C HIS A 174 6.55 -10.49 -0.83
N LEU A 175 7.05 -10.29 0.40
CA LEU A 175 8.15 -9.37 0.65
C LEU A 175 9.41 -9.73 -0.15
N ASP A 176 9.74 -11.02 -0.27
CA ASP A 176 10.89 -11.49 -1.04
C ASP A 176 10.74 -11.23 -2.55
N PHE A 177 9.52 -11.35 -3.07
CA PHE A 177 9.22 -10.98 -4.46
C PHE A 177 9.36 -9.47 -4.65
N SER A 178 8.85 -8.69 -3.70
CA SER A 178 9.03 -7.23 -3.68
C SER A 178 10.53 -6.88 -3.65
N LEU A 179 11.34 -7.56 -2.84
CA LEU A 179 12.79 -7.33 -2.78
C LEU A 179 13.47 -7.51 -4.15
N ARG A 180 13.16 -8.62 -4.85
CA ARG A 180 13.75 -8.95 -6.16
C ARG A 180 13.35 -7.99 -7.26
N THR A 181 12.12 -7.49 -7.20
CA THR A 181 11.53 -6.68 -8.27
C THR A 181 11.69 -5.19 -8.02
N LEU A 182 12.08 -4.76 -6.81
CA LEU A 182 12.56 -3.42 -6.53
C LEU A 182 14.04 -3.34 -6.95
N VAL A 183 14.32 -3.44 -8.25
CA VAL A 183 15.64 -3.13 -8.81
C VAL A 183 15.75 -1.62 -8.93
N LEU A 184 16.84 -1.07 -8.40
CA LEU A 184 17.33 0.28 -8.67
C LEU A 184 18.44 0.17 -9.70
#